data_AF-A0AAW0AVK5-F1
#
_entry.id   AF-A0AAW0AVK5-F1
#
_cell.length_a   1.000
_cell.length_b   1.000
_cell.length_c   1.000
_cell.angle_alpha   90.00
_cell.angle_beta   90.00
_cell.angle_gamma   90.00
#
_symmetry.space_group_name_H-M   'P 1'
#
loop_
_entity.id
_entity.type
_entity.pdbx_description
1 polymer ?
#
loop_
_entity_poly.entity_id
_entity_poly.type
_entity_poly.pdbx_seq_one_letter_code
_entity_poly.pdbx_strand_id
1 'polypeptide(L)'
;MSSSTPTMIQEIWNTVIEPKIAQVLSGSARLTFAEHSTAYAAVYERHVRAGYGEDPTSIYLEFYNLVSKFFDEHTKRIAAGTPGNQNQEELVSYYDAELDRFSSGVKIVNRMLDYLNRFHDATSGRSREGTENCLTVRNLAFKLWNENVFDFLAPRLEGTNKVRIDDVRGGSCFTCGRSRFTRKFNFRCSARRSQ
;
A
#
# COMPACT_ATOMS: atom_id res chain seq x y z
N MET A 1 13.72 -21.26 23.17
CA MET A 1 13.36 -20.99 21.76
C MET A 1 11.96 -21.54 21.55
N SER A 2 10.93 -20.73 21.80
CA SER A 2 9.55 -21.17 21.58
C SER A 2 9.21 -20.95 20.11
N SER A 3 9.19 -22.03 19.32
CA SER A 3 8.62 -21.98 17.97
C SER A 3 7.10 -21.93 18.10
N SER A 4 6.55 -20.73 18.25
CA SER A 4 5.11 -20.53 18.19
C SER A 4 4.61 -21.00 16.82
N THR A 5 3.69 -21.96 16.80
CA THR A 5 3.02 -22.40 15.58
C THR A 5 2.36 -21.19 14.90
N PRO A 6 2.54 -20.98 13.58
CA PRO A 6 1.91 -19.88 12.87
C PRO A 6 0.39 -19.92 13.04
N THR A 7 -0.26 -18.75 13.15
CA THR A 7 -1.72 -18.68 13.06
C THR A 7 -2.14 -19.11 11.64
N MET A 8 -3.38 -19.61 11.48
CA MET A 8 -3.92 -19.95 10.16
C MET A 8 -3.87 -18.75 9.18
N ILE A 9 -3.99 -17.52 9.71
CA ILE A 9 -3.84 -16.28 8.92
C ILE A 9 -2.40 -16.10 8.46
N GLN A 10 -1.43 -16.33 9.34
CA GLN A 10 -0.01 -16.31 8.99
C GLN A 10 0.34 -17.38 7.94
N GLU A 11 -0.27 -18.57 8.01
CA GLU A 11 -0.08 -19.61 6.99
C GLU A 11 -0.63 -19.18 5.64
N ILE A 12 -1.87 -18.68 5.58
CA ILE A 12 -2.48 -18.16 4.35
C ILE A 12 -1.62 -17.02 3.77
N TRP A 13 -1.17 -16.12 4.64
CA TRP A 13 -0.31 -15.01 4.27
C TRP A 13 0.98 -15.50 3.62
N ASN A 14 1.73 -16.35 4.32
CA ASN A 14 3.04 -16.82 3.87
C ASN A 14 2.96 -17.69 2.59
N THR A 15 1.91 -18.49 2.45
CA THR A 15 1.81 -19.50 1.37
C THR A 15 1.10 -18.99 0.13
N VAL A 16 0.10 -18.10 0.29
CA VAL A 16 -0.76 -17.66 -0.81
C VAL A 16 -0.55 -16.18 -1.13
N ILE A 17 -0.60 -15.31 -0.13
CA ILE A 17 -0.73 -13.86 -0.38
C ILE A 17 0.64 -13.23 -0.64
N GLU A 18 1.56 -13.36 0.31
CA GLU A 18 2.87 -12.70 0.26
C GLU A 18 3.66 -13.03 -1.02
N PRO A 19 3.77 -14.31 -1.46
CA PRO A 19 4.53 -14.63 -2.66
C PRO A 19 3.97 -13.95 -3.91
N LYS A 20 2.64 -13.78 -3.98
CA LYS A 20 1.96 -13.13 -5.10
C LYS A 20 2.13 -11.62 -5.07
N ILE A 21 2.07 -10.99 -3.89
CA ILE A 21 2.40 -9.57 -3.73
C ILE A 21 3.87 -9.32 -4.15
N ALA A 22 4.80 -10.16 -3.67
CA ALA A 22 6.22 -10.04 -4.00
C ALA A 22 6.47 -10.21 -5.51
N GLN A 23 5.83 -11.21 -6.14
CA GLN A 23 5.89 -11.42 -7.59
C GLN A 23 5.45 -10.18 -8.38
N VAL A 24 4.32 -9.58 -7.98
CA VAL A 24 3.76 -8.40 -8.65
C VAL A 24 4.64 -7.17 -8.48
N LEU A 25 5.10 -6.90 -7.25
CA LEU A 25 5.92 -5.71 -6.97
C LEU A 25 7.34 -5.83 -7.51
N SER A 26 7.85 -7.05 -7.68
CA SER A 26 9.11 -7.29 -8.38
C SER A 26 9.01 -7.04 -9.89
N GLY A 27 7.87 -6.63 -10.44
CA GLY A 27 7.70 -6.40 -11.89
C GLY A 27 7.87 -7.65 -12.76
N SER A 28 8.01 -8.84 -12.15
CA SER A 28 8.41 -10.06 -12.85
C SER A 28 7.26 -10.74 -13.61
N ALA A 29 6.00 -10.49 -13.24
CA ALA A 29 4.85 -11.05 -13.94
C ALA A 29 3.52 -10.38 -13.56
N ARG A 30 2.54 -10.44 -14.47
CA ARG A 30 1.13 -10.19 -14.16
C ARG A 30 0.56 -11.43 -13.47
N LEU A 31 -0.29 -11.23 -12.46
CA LEU A 31 -1.07 -12.33 -11.90
C LEU A 31 -2.05 -12.86 -12.94
N THR A 32 -2.14 -14.18 -13.03
CA THR A 32 -3.22 -14.86 -13.75
C THR A 32 -4.53 -14.68 -12.99
N PHE A 33 -5.65 -14.87 -13.70
CA PHE A 33 -6.98 -14.85 -13.07
C PHE A 33 -7.09 -15.91 -11.95
N ALA A 34 -6.54 -17.11 -12.17
CA ALA A 34 -6.55 -18.17 -11.18
C ALA A 34 -5.83 -17.76 -9.89
N GLU A 35 -4.62 -17.19 -10.00
CA GLU A 35 -3.86 -16.73 -8.83
C GLU A 35 -4.56 -15.59 -8.08
N HIS A 36 -5.15 -14.64 -8.82
CA HIS A 36 -5.97 -13.59 -8.23
C HIS A 36 -7.17 -14.18 -7.45
N SER A 37 -7.89 -15.11 -8.08
CA SER A 37 -9.06 -15.76 -7.48
C SER A 37 -8.69 -16.59 -6.25
N THR A 38 -7.55 -17.29 -6.26
CA THR A 38 -7.07 -18.07 -5.11
C THR A 38 -6.75 -17.17 -3.92
N ALA A 39 -6.04 -16.06 -4.13
CA ALA A 39 -5.74 -15.11 -3.06
C ALA A 39 -7.01 -14.46 -2.48
N TYR A 40 -7.93 -14.06 -3.35
CA TYR A 40 -9.22 -13.52 -2.93
C TYR A 40 -10.02 -14.53 -2.10
N ALA A 41 -10.14 -15.76 -2.61
CA ALA A 41 -10.89 -16.83 -1.95
C ALA A 41 -10.29 -17.19 -0.59
N ALA A 42 -8.96 -17.24 -0.46
CA ALA A 42 -8.30 -17.56 0.81
C ALA A 42 -8.62 -16.54 1.92
N VAL A 43 -8.62 -15.25 1.60
CA VAL A 43 -9.00 -14.19 2.55
C VAL A 43 -10.50 -14.25 2.86
N TYR A 44 -11.33 -14.41 1.82
CA TYR A 44 -12.79 -14.50 1.96
C TYR A 44 -13.20 -15.68 2.84
N GLU A 45 -12.72 -16.88 2.52
CA GLU A 45 -13.08 -18.11 3.25
C GLU A 45 -12.64 -18.03 4.71
N ARG A 46 -11.45 -17.51 4.98
CA ARG A 46 -10.99 -17.34 6.37
C ARG A 46 -11.91 -16.40 7.13
N HIS A 47 -12.27 -15.27 6.54
CA HIS A 47 -13.12 -14.27 7.18
C HIS A 47 -14.57 -14.75 7.36
N VAL A 48 -15.11 -15.50 6.39
CA VAL A 48 -16.48 -16.04 6.46
C VAL A 48 -16.58 -17.24 7.39
N ARG A 49 -15.62 -18.19 7.35
CA ARG A 49 -15.61 -19.34 8.27
C ARG A 49 -15.41 -18.92 9.73
N ALA A 50 -14.70 -17.82 9.96
CA ALA A 50 -14.56 -17.23 11.28
C ALA A 50 -15.85 -16.66 11.87
N GLY A 51 -16.84 -16.33 11.04
CA GLY A 51 -18.17 -15.89 11.49
C GLY A 51 -18.90 -16.88 12.40
N TYR A 52 -18.33 -18.06 12.65
CA TYR A 52 -18.80 -19.08 13.59
C TYR A 52 -18.08 -19.08 14.96
N GLY A 53 -17.12 -18.17 15.24
CA GLY A 53 -16.45 -18.14 16.55
C GLY A 53 -15.39 -17.06 16.81
N GLU A 54 -14.94 -16.29 15.81
CA GLU A 54 -13.96 -15.21 15.97
C GLU A 54 -14.55 -13.88 15.48
N ASP A 55 -14.13 -12.76 16.08
CA ASP A 55 -14.56 -11.43 15.63
C ASP A 55 -13.98 -11.13 14.22
N PRO A 56 -14.82 -10.89 13.21
CA PRO A 56 -14.38 -10.55 11.86
C PRO A 56 -13.43 -9.35 11.83
N THR A 57 -13.59 -8.40 12.75
CA THR A 57 -12.72 -7.20 12.84
C THR A 57 -11.28 -7.59 13.20
N SER A 58 -11.10 -8.51 14.15
CA SER A 58 -9.78 -9.02 14.55
C SER A 58 -9.03 -9.64 13.37
N ILE A 59 -9.72 -10.47 12.58
CA ILE A 59 -9.14 -11.14 11.39
C ILE A 59 -8.74 -10.13 10.33
N TYR A 60 -9.61 -9.14 10.09
CA TYR A 60 -9.28 -8.04 9.20
C TYR A 60 -8.03 -7.30 9.65
N LEU A 61 -7.92 -6.96 10.95
CA LEU A 61 -6.77 -6.26 11.50
C LEU A 61 -5.49 -7.09 11.40
N GLU A 62 -5.55 -8.41 11.61
CA GLU A 62 -4.39 -9.28 11.44
C GLU A 62 -3.88 -9.28 9.98
N PHE A 63 -4.77 -9.46 9.00
CA PHE A 63 -4.39 -9.34 7.58
C PHE A 63 -3.88 -7.93 7.25
N TYR A 64 -4.53 -6.89 7.75
CA TYR A 64 -4.11 -5.50 7.53
C TYR A 64 -2.70 -5.24 8.06
N ASN A 65 -2.38 -5.75 9.26
CA ASN A 65 -1.06 -5.62 9.87
C ASN A 65 0.01 -6.33 9.05
N LEU A 66 -0.28 -7.52 8.52
CA LEU A 66 0.64 -8.25 7.64
C LEU A 66 0.90 -7.50 6.33
N VAL A 67 -0.15 -6.96 5.70
CA VAL A 67 -0.02 -6.11 4.50
C VAL A 67 0.78 -4.85 4.79
N SER A 68 0.50 -4.18 5.90
CA SER A 68 1.20 -2.97 6.34
C SER A 68 2.69 -3.24 6.54
N LYS A 69 3.02 -4.28 7.32
CA LYS A 69 4.40 -4.70 7.57
C LYS A 69 5.13 -5.02 6.27
N PHE A 70 4.50 -5.75 5.37
CA PHE A 70 5.11 -6.09 4.09
C PHE A 70 5.40 -4.85 3.23
N PHE A 71 4.45 -3.91 3.11
CA PHE A 71 4.70 -2.69 2.35
C PHE A 71 5.78 -1.82 3.01
N ASP A 72 5.79 -1.73 4.34
CA ASP A 72 6.81 -0.99 5.08
C ASP A 72 8.21 -1.57 4.80
N GLU A 73 8.39 -2.87 4.94
CA GLU A 73 9.64 -3.56 4.64
C GLU A 73 10.03 -3.47 3.15
N HIS A 74 9.06 -3.53 2.25
CA HIS A 74 9.31 -3.42 0.81
C HIS A 74 9.79 -2.01 0.42
N THR A 75 9.09 -0.97 0.88
CA THR A 75 9.46 0.43 0.62
C THR A 75 10.78 0.82 1.26
N LYS A 76 11.09 0.34 2.47
CA LYS A 76 12.41 0.49 3.10
C LYS A 76 13.52 -0.17 2.28
N ARG A 77 13.28 -1.35 1.69
CA ARG A 77 14.24 -1.99 0.78
C ARG A 77 14.48 -1.18 -0.50
N ILE A 78 13.43 -0.59 -1.07
CA ILE A 78 13.57 0.31 -2.24
C ILE A 78 14.42 1.53 -1.88
N ALA A 79 14.16 2.15 -0.73
CA ALA A 79 14.94 3.28 -0.24
C ALA A 79 16.42 2.89 -0.03
N ALA A 80 16.68 1.76 0.63
CA ALA A 80 18.03 1.24 0.86
C ALA A 80 18.77 0.82 -0.42
N GLY A 81 18.03 0.44 -1.47
CA GLY A 81 18.59 0.13 -2.79
C GLY A 81 19.04 1.36 -3.58
N THR A 82 18.74 2.58 -3.11
CA THR A 82 19.15 3.81 -3.78
C THR A 82 20.68 3.91 -3.85
N PRO A 83 21.29 4.06 -5.03
CA PRO A 83 22.73 4.16 -5.14
C PRO A 83 23.30 5.41 -4.41
N GLY A 84 24.47 5.26 -3.80
CA GLY A 84 25.05 6.27 -2.89
C GLY A 84 25.55 7.55 -3.56
N ASN A 85 26.06 7.46 -4.79
CA ASN A 85 26.81 8.54 -5.48
C ASN A 85 26.11 9.06 -6.75
N GLN A 86 24.78 9.16 -6.75
CA GLN A 86 24.05 9.65 -7.92
C GLN A 86 24.03 11.18 -8.00
N ASN A 87 24.11 11.70 -9.23
CA ASN A 87 23.76 13.09 -9.48
C ASN A 87 22.22 13.29 -9.37
N GLN A 88 21.77 14.55 -9.37
CA GLN A 88 20.37 14.88 -9.18
C GLN A 88 19.43 14.25 -10.23
N GLU A 89 19.85 14.18 -11.49
CA GLU A 89 19.03 13.62 -12.57
C GLU A 89 18.89 12.10 -12.45
N GLU A 90 19.95 11.42 -12.05
CA GLU A 90 19.95 9.98 -11.78
C GLU A 90 19.04 9.62 -10.60
N LEU A 91 19.05 10.43 -9.52
CA LEU A 91 18.15 10.25 -8.38
C LEU A 91 16.68 10.41 -8.78
N VAL A 92 16.37 11.44 -9.59
CA VAL A 92 15.01 11.66 -10.09
C VAL A 92 14.58 10.54 -11.02
N SER A 93 15.46 10.11 -11.93
CA SER A 93 15.17 8.99 -12.83
C SER A 93 14.95 7.67 -12.08
N TYR A 94 15.74 7.42 -11.03
CA TYR A 94 15.55 6.25 -10.16
C TYR A 94 14.19 6.32 -9.45
N TYR A 95 13.85 7.47 -8.86
CA TYR A 95 12.57 7.66 -8.19
C TYR A 95 11.39 7.44 -9.15
N ASP A 96 11.42 8.05 -10.33
CA ASP A 96 10.34 7.94 -11.32
C ASP A 96 10.16 6.48 -11.79
N ALA A 97 11.26 5.77 -12.04
CA ALA A 97 11.22 4.37 -12.46
C ALA A 97 10.67 3.43 -11.37
N GLU A 98 11.14 3.58 -10.13
CA GLU A 98 10.66 2.77 -9.02
C GLU A 98 9.20 3.12 -8.66
N LEU A 99 8.81 4.39 -8.74
CA LEU A 99 7.42 4.81 -8.51
C LEU A 99 6.48 4.24 -9.57
N ASP A 100 6.86 4.23 -10.85
CA ASP A 100 6.02 3.67 -11.91
C ASP A 100 5.82 2.16 -11.70
N ARG A 101 6.90 1.42 -11.41
CA ARG A 101 6.87 -0.02 -11.10
C ARG A 101 6.01 -0.30 -9.87
N PHE A 102 6.26 0.42 -8.77
CA PHE A 102 5.53 0.28 -7.51
C PHE A 102 4.05 0.60 -7.70
N SER A 103 3.72 1.73 -8.33
CA SER A 103 2.33 2.15 -8.55
C SER A 103 1.54 1.16 -9.41
N SER A 104 2.19 0.56 -10.41
CA SER A 104 1.60 -0.47 -11.26
C SER A 104 1.35 -1.76 -10.48
N GLY A 105 2.31 -2.19 -9.66
CA GLY A 105 2.14 -3.37 -8.81
C GLY A 105 1.07 -3.17 -7.72
N VAL A 106 1.06 -2.01 -7.06
CA VAL A 106 0.05 -1.67 -6.04
C VAL A 106 -1.37 -1.69 -6.61
N LYS A 107 -1.60 -1.27 -7.86
CA LYS A 107 -2.92 -1.38 -8.49
C LYS A 107 -3.41 -2.83 -8.57
N ILE A 108 -2.51 -3.78 -8.84
CA ILE A 108 -2.83 -5.20 -8.92
C ILE A 108 -3.06 -5.75 -7.50
N VAL A 109 -2.17 -5.45 -6.55
CA VAL A 109 -2.32 -5.87 -5.14
C VAL A 109 -3.62 -5.36 -4.54
N ASN A 110 -4.00 -4.11 -4.82
CA ASN A 110 -5.27 -3.54 -4.37
C ASN A 110 -6.50 -4.29 -4.91
N ARG A 111 -6.43 -4.80 -6.15
CA ARG A 111 -7.50 -5.63 -6.73
C ARG A 111 -7.49 -7.04 -6.15
N MET A 112 -6.32 -7.59 -5.85
CA MET A 112 -6.17 -8.90 -5.21
C MET A 112 -6.78 -8.90 -3.81
N LEU A 113 -6.56 -7.82 -3.06
CA LEU A 113 -7.06 -7.61 -1.71
C LEU A 113 -8.34 -6.76 -1.67
N ASP A 114 -9.13 -6.75 -2.75
CA ASP A 114 -10.37 -5.97 -2.85
C ASP A 114 -11.37 -6.35 -1.74
N TYR A 115 -11.34 -7.61 -1.30
CA TYR A 115 -12.15 -8.05 -0.17
C TYR A 115 -11.84 -7.30 1.13
N LEU A 116 -10.55 -7.12 1.45
CA LEU A 116 -10.13 -6.35 2.64
C LEU A 116 -10.59 -4.90 2.53
N ASN A 117 -10.48 -4.29 1.34
CA ASN A 117 -10.96 -2.92 1.11
C ASN A 117 -12.48 -2.81 1.31
N ARG A 118 -13.26 -3.77 0.81
CA ARG A 118 -14.73 -3.77 1.02
C ARG A 118 -15.10 -3.93 2.48
N PHE A 119 -14.38 -4.76 3.23
CA PHE A 119 -14.60 -4.89 4.66
C PHE A 119 -14.27 -3.58 5.39
N HIS A 120 -13.16 -2.94 5.03
CA HIS A 120 -12.80 -1.61 5.53
C HIS A 120 -13.90 -0.58 5.26
N ASP A 121 -14.42 -0.47 4.05
CA ASP A 121 -15.49 0.46 3.70
C ASP A 121 -16.78 0.18 4.51
N ALA A 122 -17.13 -1.10 4.68
CA ALA A 122 -18.31 -1.51 5.44
C ALA A 122 -18.21 -1.23 6.95
N THR A 123 -16.99 -1.17 7.49
CA THR A 123 -16.72 -0.95 8.92
C THR A 123 -16.39 0.50 9.25
N SER A 124 -15.79 1.25 8.32
CA SER A 124 -15.47 2.67 8.47
C SER A 124 -16.69 3.55 8.76
N GLY A 125 -17.86 3.19 8.22
CA GLY A 125 -19.12 3.89 8.51
C GLY A 125 -19.76 3.53 9.86
N ARG A 126 -19.23 2.54 10.58
CA ARG A 126 -19.79 2.02 11.84
C ARG A 126 -18.90 2.30 13.05
N SER A 127 -17.79 3.05 12.90
CA SER A 127 -16.77 3.34 13.92
C SER A 127 -16.50 2.14 14.83
N ARG A 128 -16.05 1.02 14.22
CA ARG A 128 -15.61 -0.13 15.01
C ARG A 128 -14.24 0.16 15.59
N GLU A 129 -14.11 0.03 16.91
CA GLU A 129 -12.89 0.20 17.67
C GLU A 129 -11.71 -0.53 16.98
N GLY A 130 -10.62 0.19 16.74
CA GLY A 130 -9.41 -0.35 16.09
C GLY A 130 -9.32 -0.17 14.56
N THR A 131 -10.40 0.21 13.86
CA THR A 131 -10.37 0.40 12.38
C THR A 131 -10.22 1.84 11.90
N GLU A 132 -10.26 2.80 12.83
CA GLU A 132 -10.36 4.25 12.55
C GLU A 132 -9.14 4.82 11.82
N ASN A 133 -7.97 4.19 11.97
CA ASN A 133 -6.72 4.58 11.33
C ASN A 133 -6.33 3.68 10.14
N CYS A 134 -7.19 2.72 9.78
CA CYS A 134 -6.94 1.86 8.63
C CYS A 134 -7.17 2.64 7.33
N LEU A 135 -6.31 2.40 6.36
CA LEU A 135 -6.44 2.93 5.01
C LEU A 135 -6.79 1.78 4.05
N THR A 136 -7.36 2.09 2.89
CA THR A 136 -7.41 1.10 1.81
C THR A 136 -6.00 0.64 1.45
N VAL A 137 -5.85 -0.59 0.95
CA VAL A 137 -4.55 -1.20 0.62
C VAL A 137 -3.70 -0.28 -0.28
N ARG A 138 -4.33 0.34 -1.28
CA ARG A 138 -3.67 1.32 -2.14
C ARG A 138 -3.16 2.54 -1.36
N ASN A 139 -4.02 3.12 -0.51
CA ASN A 139 -3.67 4.35 0.22
C ASN A 139 -2.59 4.08 1.28
N LEU A 140 -2.65 2.93 1.94
CA LEU A 140 -1.61 2.43 2.82
C LEU A 140 -0.26 2.33 2.10
N ALA A 141 -0.24 1.70 0.92
CA ALA A 141 0.99 1.52 0.14
C ALA A 141 1.63 2.88 -0.24
N PHE A 142 0.83 3.86 -0.67
CA PHE A 142 1.34 5.19 -1.01
C PHE A 142 1.71 6.03 0.21
N LYS A 143 1.03 5.85 1.35
CA LYS A 143 1.47 6.44 2.62
C LYS A 143 2.88 5.96 2.97
N LEU A 144 3.10 4.64 2.97
CA LEU A 144 4.39 4.04 3.29
C LEU A 144 5.47 4.37 2.25
N TRP A 145 5.11 4.50 0.97
CA TRP A 145 6.02 5.03 -0.05
C TRP A 145 6.53 6.43 0.31
N ASN A 146 5.63 7.32 0.74
CA ASN A 146 6.03 8.67 1.11
C ASN A 146 6.94 8.66 2.35
N GLU A 147 6.54 7.94 3.39
CA GLU A 147 7.27 7.88 4.67
C GLU A 147 8.66 7.24 4.53
N ASN A 148 8.80 6.21 3.67
CA ASN A 148 10.04 5.44 3.59
C ASN A 148 10.93 5.79 2.40
N VAL A 149 10.35 6.10 1.23
CA VAL A 149 11.11 6.37 0.00
C VAL A 149 11.26 7.85 -0.24
N PHE A 150 10.14 8.59 -0.25
CA PHE A 150 10.21 10.03 -0.52
C PHE A 150 10.95 10.78 0.59
N ASP A 151 10.59 10.58 1.85
CA ASP A 151 11.23 11.30 2.97
C ASP A 151 12.72 10.94 3.10
N PHE A 152 13.13 9.76 2.64
CA PHE A 152 14.53 9.36 2.54
C PHE A 152 15.29 10.10 1.40
N LEU A 153 14.65 10.31 0.26
CA LEU A 153 15.28 10.93 -0.92
C LEU A 153 15.17 12.46 -0.93
N ALA A 154 14.11 13.02 -0.37
CA ALA A 154 13.82 14.45 -0.40
C ALA A 154 14.96 15.35 0.15
N PRO A 155 15.69 14.99 1.21
CA PRO A 155 16.84 15.76 1.67
C PRO A 155 18.04 15.75 0.71
N ARG A 156 18.12 14.77 -0.19
CA ARG A 156 19.20 14.61 -1.19
C ARG A 156 18.90 15.37 -2.48
N LEU A 157 17.68 15.87 -2.64
CA LEU A 157 17.23 16.58 -3.83
C LEU A 157 17.36 18.09 -3.66
N GLU A 158 17.84 18.77 -4.69
CA GLU A 158 18.04 20.22 -4.69
C GLU A 158 17.13 20.94 -5.69
N GLY A 159 16.77 22.18 -5.37
CA GLY A 159 16.12 23.12 -6.29
C GLY A 159 14.84 22.58 -6.96
N THR A 160 14.82 22.60 -8.29
CA THR A 160 13.66 22.21 -9.12
C THR A 160 13.34 20.72 -9.08
N ASN A 161 14.32 19.86 -8.76
CA ASN A 161 14.12 18.42 -8.69
C ASN A 161 13.32 18.01 -7.44
N LYS A 162 13.51 18.73 -6.33
CA LYS A 162 12.67 18.59 -5.15
C LYS A 162 11.22 18.96 -5.45
N VAL A 163 10.99 20.09 -6.13
CA VAL A 163 9.65 20.54 -6.55
C VAL A 163 8.99 19.52 -7.49
N ARG A 164 9.74 18.95 -8.44
CA ARG A 164 9.23 17.95 -9.38
C ARG A 164 8.71 16.71 -8.65
N ILE A 165 9.43 16.21 -7.65
CA ILE A 165 9.00 15.04 -6.86
C ILE A 165 7.89 15.43 -5.87
N ASP A 166 7.93 16.63 -5.29
CA ASP A 166 6.83 17.17 -4.47
C ASP A 166 5.51 17.36 -5.27
N ASP A 167 5.58 17.73 -6.54
CA ASP A 167 4.41 17.85 -7.43
C ASP A 167 3.79 16.47 -7.71
N VAL A 168 4.62 15.43 -7.83
CA VAL A 168 4.15 14.05 -7.93
C VAL A 168 3.41 13.65 -6.65
N ARG A 169 3.89 14.07 -5.47
CA ARG A 169 3.22 13.89 -4.17
C ARG A 169 1.89 14.65 -4.07
N GLY A 170 1.87 15.91 -4.51
CA GLY A 170 0.70 16.81 -4.41
C GLY A 170 -0.38 16.56 -5.46
N GLY A 171 0.00 16.14 -6.67
CA GLY A 171 -0.93 15.75 -7.75
C GLY A 171 -1.66 14.44 -7.47
N SER A 172 -1.12 13.63 -6.57
CA SER A 172 -1.74 12.45 -6.02
C SER A 172 -2.29 12.73 -4.62
N CYS A 173 -3.45 13.36 -4.53
CA CYS A 173 -4.20 13.41 -3.27
C CYS A 173 -4.69 11.99 -2.93
N PHE A 174 -3.80 11.13 -2.43
CA PHE A 174 -4.07 9.72 -2.13
C PHE A 174 -5.04 9.55 -0.95
N THR A 175 -5.21 10.58 -0.13
CA THR A 175 -6.21 10.62 0.95
C THR A 175 -7.61 11.01 0.46
N CYS A 176 -7.75 11.49 -0.78
CA CYS A 176 -9.05 11.79 -1.38
C CYS A 176 -9.43 10.66 -2.34
N GLY A 177 -10.46 9.88 -2.01
CA GLY A 177 -11.01 8.79 -2.83
C GLY A 177 -11.62 9.20 -4.18
N ARG A 178 -11.11 10.23 -4.86
CA ARG A 178 -11.49 10.62 -6.22
C ARG A 178 -10.27 10.61 -7.13
N SER A 179 -10.10 9.49 -7.82
CA SER A 179 -9.21 9.37 -8.97
C SER A 179 -9.62 10.34 -10.08
N ARG A 180 -8.81 11.36 -10.37
CA ARG A 180 -8.66 11.92 -11.72
C ARG A 180 -7.20 12.22 -11.99
N PHE A 181 -6.59 11.32 -12.73
CA PHE A 181 -5.33 11.54 -13.41
C PHE A 181 -5.63 12.39 -14.65
N THR A 182 -5.56 13.71 -14.57
CA THR A 182 -5.26 14.60 -15.71
C THR A 182 -5.12 16.06 -15.28
N ARG A 183 -3.99 16.64 -15.69
CA ARG A 183 -3.73 18.04 -16.06
C ARG A 183 -3.91 19.11 -14.98
N LYS A 184 -2.79 19.79 -14.69
CA LYS A 184 -2.64 21.18 -14.22
C LYS A 184 -3.92 21.78 -13.61
N PHE A 185 -4.07 21.65 -12.30
CA PHE A 185 -5.00 22.50 -11.55
C PHE A 185 -4.32 23.01 -10.29
N ASN A 186 -4.06 24.32 -10.29
CA ASN A 186 -3.84 25.11 -9.08
C ASN A 186 -5.00 24.84 -8.12
N PHE A 187 -4.72 24.23 -6.97
CA PHE A 187 -5.66 24.22 -5.85
C PHE A 187 -5.04 24.95 -4.66
N ARG A 188 -5.54 26.17 -4.44
CA ARG A 188 -5.61 26.77 -3.11
C ARG A 188 -6.38 25.80 -2.21
N CYS A 189 -5.73 25.28 -1.16
CA CYS A 189 -6.43 24.70 -0.02
C CYS A 189 -7.24 25.79 0.67
N SER A 190 -8.55 25.83 0.42
CA SER A 190 -9.49 26.59 1.25
C SER A 190 -9.68 25.83 2.56
N ALA A 191 -8.95 26.26 3.59
CA ALA A 191 -9.25 25.93 4.97
C ALA A 191 -10.71 26.31 5.27
N ARG A 192 -11.55 25.32 5.59
CA ARG A 192 -12.82 25.56 6.28
C ARG A 192 -12.46 26.14 7.65
N ARG A 193 -12.61 27.46 7.80
CA ARG A 193 -12.86 28.05 9.10
C ARG A 193 -14.28 27.68 9.47
N SER A 194 -14.41 26.87 10.52
CA SER A 194 -15.62 26.77 11.32
C SER A 194 -15.96 28.18 11.81
N GLN A 195 -17.12 28.68 11.44
CA GLN A 195 -17.88 29.64 12.25
C GLN A 195 -18.97 28.86 12.96
#